data_AF-A0A3C0KUC7-F1
#
_entry.id   AF-A0A3C0KUC7-F1
#
_cell.length_a   1.000
_cell.length_b   1.000
_cell.length_c   1.000
_cell.angle_alpha   90.00
_cell.angle_beta   90.00
_cell.angle_gamma   90.00
#
_symmetry.space_group_name_H-M   'P 1'
#
loop_
_entity.id
_entity.type
_entity.pdbx_description
1 polymer ?
#
loop_
_entity_poly.entity_id
_entity_poly.type
_entity_poly.pdbx_seq_one_letter_code
_entity_poly.pdbx_strand_id
1 'polypeptide(L)'
;MSKNFPANSVVSSYVSTENMLKDVLSIVPYCDEHENVWSPKLVTIILESCSQLDSLWKSQASASPCVNKANLNISDYFEYFGEIMSKRWVVFYGESSQKIYPFYNWLNAPNFKANNYSKYELRWWNTYNKLKHDRLQNLSKAILKDAVLSLAGLFIAIIKCEFCRDAIAQVGWLNGNNDEPYNISAWLAEDTRSAKLQYVSVESSLFTYPVGWYEEKVNKGFGWSAPASTRFLHWFDQYES
;
A
#
# COMPACT_ATOMS: atom_id res chain seq x y z
N MET A 1 -21.53 1.08 21.15
CA MET A 1 -21.54 -0.03 20.17
C MET A 1 -20.53 0.30 19.10
N SER A 2 -19.40 -0.40 19.06
CA SER A 2 -18.46 -0.34 17.94
C SER A 2 -19.22 -0.79 16.69
N LYS A 3 -19.31 0.04 15.64
CA LYS A 3 -19.77 -0.42 14.34
C LYS A 3 -18.78 -1.49 13.89
N ASN A 4 -19.25 -2.71 13.62
CA ASN A 4 -18.39 -3.74 13.04
C ASN A 4 -17.78 -3.21 11.74
N PHE A 5 -16.47 -2.95 11.75
CA PHE A 5 -15.73 -2.56 10.56
C PHE A 5 -15.63 -3.76 9.61
N PRO A 6 -15.96 -3.64 8.31
CA PRO A 6 -16.04 -4.78 7.39
C PRO A 6 -14.66 -5.20 6.87
N ALA A 7 -13.74 -5.58 7.76
CA ALA A 7 -12.34 -5.89 7.46
C ALA A 7 -12.16 -6.98 6.38
N ASN A 8 -12.91 -8.08 6.49
CA ASN A 8 -12.86 -9.17 5.51
C ASN A 8 -13.31 -8.71 4.12
N SER A 9 -14.33 -7.84 4.04
CA SER A 9 -14.75 -7.25 2.76
C SER A 9 -13.69 -6.32 2.20
N VAL A 10 -12.96 -5.59 3.06
CA VAL A 10 -11.86 -4.73 2.62
C VAL A 10 -10.75 -5.58 1.97
N VAL A 11 -10.26 -6.60 2.67
CA VAL A 11 -9.20 -7.47 2.15
C VAL A 11 -9.65 -8.24 0.90
N SER A 12 -10.88 -8.76 0.88
CA SER A 12 -11.41 -9.48 -0.28
C SER A 12 -11.55 -8.58 -1.52
N SER A 13 -12.00 -7.34 -1.33
CA SER A 13 -12.09 -6.36 -2.41
C SER A 13 -10.70 -5.99 -2.94
N TYR A 14 -9.70 -5.86 -2.07
CA TYR A 14 -8.32 -5.67 -2.50
C TYR A 14 -7.83 -6.84 -3.36
N VAL A 15 -8.05 -8.09 -2.94
CA VAL A 15 -7.64 -9.29 -3.70
C VAL A 15 -8.29 -9.31 -5.09
N SER A 16 -9.57 -8.91 -5.19
CA SER A 16 -10.25 -8.78 -6.48
C SER A 16 -9.58 -7.74 -7.38
N THR A 17 -9.27 -6.56 -6.84
CA THR A 17 -8.58 -5.49 -7.58
C THR A 17 -7.16 -5.86 -7.97
N GLU A 18 -6.44 -6.58 -7.11
CA GLU A 18 -5.12 -7.11 -7.40
C GLU A 18 -5.15 -8.13 -8.53
N ASN A 19 -6.14 -9.03 -8.55
CA ASN A 19 -6.31 -9.97 -9.65
C ASN A 19 -6.64 -9.26 -10.97
N MET A 20 -7.44 -8.18 -10.94
CA MET A 20 -7.66 -7.36 -12.14
C MET A 20 -6.36 -6.75 -12.69
N LEU A 21 -5.46 -6.30 -11.81
CA LEU A 21 -4.15 -5.80 -12.23
C LEU A 21 -3.27 -6.92 -12.78
N LYS A 22 -3.28 -8.11 -12.17
CA LYS A 22 -2.57 -9.29 -12.69
C LYS A 22 -3.03 -9.67 -14.09
N ASP A 23 -4.32 -9.60 -14.37
CA ASP A 23 -4.88 -9.84 -15.70
C ASP A 23 -4.41 -8.81 -16.74
N VAL A 24 -4.11 -7.59 -16.32
CA VAL A 24 -3.48 -6.60 -17.20
C VAL A 24 -2.00 -6.92 -17.40
N LEU A 25 -1.29 -7.26 -16.32
CA LEU A 25 0.15 -7.57 -16.34
C LEU A 25 0.50 -8.82 -17.14
N SER A 26 -0.44 -9.77 -17.29
CA SER A 26 -0.26 -10.94 -18.15
C SER A 26 -0.27 -10.61 -19.65
N ILE A 27 -0.74 -9.41 -20.02
CA ILE A 27 -0.81 -8.92 -21.40
C ILE A 27 0.23 -7.81 -21.62
N VAL A 28 0.34 -6.88 -20.67
CA VAL A 28 1.25 -5.73 -20.71
C VAL A 28 2.19 -5.83 -19.52
N PRO A 29 3.41 -6.36 -19.69
CA PRO A 29 4.36 -6.50 -18.59
C PRO A 29 4.74 -5.13 -18.04
N TYR A 30 4.99 -5.05 -16.73
CA TYR A 30 5.44 -3.81 -16.12
C TYR A 30 6.94 -3.61 -16.35
N CYS A 31 7.26 -2.76 -17.32
CA CYS A 31 8.58 -2.25 -17.64
C CYS A 31 8.50 -0.73 -17.91
N ASP A 32 9.65 -0.07 -18.03
CA ASP A 32 9.73 1.40 -18.20
C ASP A 32 8.96 1.89 -19.42
N GLU A 33 8.97 1.14 -20.52
CA GLU A 33 8.28 1.45 -21.77
C GLU A 33 6.75 1.37 -21.64
N HIS A 34 6.27 0.52 -20.72
CA HIS A 34 4.83 0.27 -20.54
C HIS A 34 4.20 1.06 -19.41
N GLU A 35 4.97 1.80 -18.60
CA GLU A 35 4.45 2.57 -17.47
C GLU A 35 3.30 3.51 -17.85
N ASN A 36 3.36 4.08 -19.06
CA ASN A 36 2.38 5.04 -19.58
C ASN A 36 1.29 4.40 -20.46
N VAL A 37 1.24 3.08 -20.59
CA VAL A 37 0.14 2.38 -21.27
C VAL A 37 -1.15 2.65 -20.50
N TRP A 38 -2.19 3.07 -21.20
CA TRP A 38 -3.51 3.31 -20.63
C TRP A 38 -4.50 2.24 -21.08
N SER A 39 -5.51 1.97 -20.25
CA SER A 39 -6.56 1.00 -20.56
C SER A 39 -7.81 1.28 -19.73
N PRO A 40 -9.01 1.01 -20.26
CA PRO A 40 -10.25 1.05 -19.47
C PRO A 40 -10.21 0.14 -18.22
N LYS A 41 -9.46 -0.98 -18.25
CA LYS A 41 -9.28 -1.83 -17.05
C LYS A 41 -8.52 -1.09 -15.93
N LEU A 42 -7.54 -0.27 -16.30
CA LEU A 42 -6.75 0.52 -15.35
C LEU A 42 -7.59 1.61 -14.68
N VAL A 43 -8.61 2.15 -15.38
CA VAL A 43 -9.59 3.07 -14.78
C VAL A 43 -10.29 2.42 -13.60
N THR A 44 -10.78 1.19 -13.77
CA THR A 44 -11.43 0.43 -12.69
C THR A 44 -10.47 0.19 -11.54
N ILE A 45 -9.26 -0.29 -11.81
CA ILE A 45 -8.25 -0.56 -10.78
C ILE A 45 -7.95 0.69 -9.94
N ILE A 46 -7.75 1.85 -10.58
CA ILE A 46 -7.47 3.11 -9.89
C ILE A 46 -8.68 3.56 -9.07
N LEU A 47 -9.89 3.51 -9.63
CA LEU A 47 -11.11 3.93 -8.95
C LEU A 47 -11.40 3.07 -7.72
N GLU A 48 -11.32 1.73 -7.85
CA GLU A 48 -11.54 0.81 -6.74
C GLU A 48 -10.47 1.00 -5.65
N SER A 49 -9.19 1.06 -6.03
CA SER A 49 -8.09 1.22 -5.08
C SER A 49 -8.22 2.51 -4.27
N CYS A 50 -8.45 3.64 -4.94
CA CYS A 50 -8.51 4.95 -4.29
C CYS A 50 -9.81 5.15 -3.50
N SER A 51 -10.95 4.66 -3.99
CA SER A 51 -12.24 4.74 -3.29
C SER A 51 -12.21 3.92 -2.00
N GLN A 52 -11.60 2.74 -2.07
CA GLN A 52 -11.43 1.89 -0.90
C GLN A 52 -10.45 2.50 0.11
N LEU A 53 -9.33 3.06 -0.35
CA LEU A 53 -8.38 3.77 0.50
C LEU A 53 -9.02 4.97 1.20
N ASP A 54 -9.81 5.79 0.50
CA ASP A 54 -10.56 6.92 1.07
C ASP A 54 -11.49 6.43 2.21
N SER A 55 -12.24 5.36 1.96
CA SER A 55 -13.17 4.79 2.94
C SER A 55 -12.47 4.20 4.16
N LEU A 56 -11.34 3.53 3.94
CA LEU A 56 -10.50 2.94 4.98
C LEU A 56 -9.92 4.03 5.89
N TRP A 57 -9.27 5.03 5.31
CA TRP A 57 -8.67 6.14 6.04
C TRP A 57 -9.70 7.03 6.72
N LYS A 58 -10.87 7.25 6.10
CA LYS A 58 -11.97 7.92 6.78
C LYS A 58 -12.37 7.18 8.05
N SER A 59 -12.54 5.86 7.97
CA SER A 59 -12.92 5.04 9.12
C SER A 59 -11.86 5.06 10.22
N GLN A 60 -10.57 4.98 9.84
CA GLN A 60 -9.45 5.01 10.78
C GLN A 60 -9.30 6.39 11.45
N ALA A 61 -9.36 7.47 10.68
CA ALA A 61 -9.27 8.82 11.20
C ALA A 61 -10.45 9.15 12.13
N SER A 62 -11.69 8.79 11.73
CA SER A 62 -12.88 9.02 12.54
C SER A 62 -12.95 8.18 13.82
N ALA A 63 -12.09 7.16 13.98
CA ALA A 63 -11.97 6.43 15.24
C ALA A 63 -11.21 7.23 16.32
N SER A 64 -10.42 8.23 15.92
CA SER A 64 -9.71 9.11 16.86
C SER A 64 -10.66 10.17 17.42
N PRO A 65 -10.70 10.38 18.75
CA PRO A 65 -11.51 11.43 19.36
C PRO A 65 -11.03 12.86 19.00
N CYS A 66 -9.83 12.99 18.43
CA CYS A 66 -9.27 14.28 18.02
C CYS A 66 -9.76 14.74 16.64
N VAL A 67 -10.43 13.86 15.87
CA VAL A 67 -10.88 14.16 14.51
C VAL A 67 -12.37 14.51 14.53
N ASN A 68 -12.68 15.81 14.45
CA ASN A 68 -14.06 16.32 14.48
C ASN A 68 -14.63 16.64 13.08
N LYS A 69 -13.84 16.45 12.02
CA LYS A 69 -14.23 16.81 10.66
C LYS A 69 -15.06 15.69 10.00
N ALA A 70 -16.29 16.01 9.60
CA ALA A 70 -17.22 15.04 9.00
C ALA A 70 -16.80 14.62 7.57
N ASN A 71 -16.23 15.55 6.81
CA ASN A 71 -15.83 15.36 5.41
C ASN A 71 -14.31 15.45 5.29
N LEU A 72 -13.66 14.30 5.48
CA LEU A 72 -12.23 14.15 5.27
C LEU A 72 -11.92 14.07 3.77
N ASN A 73 -10.73 14.55 3.41
CA ASN A 73 -10.18 14.47 2.07
C ASN A 73 -8.67 14.15 2.15
N ILE A 74 -8.01 14.04 0.99
CA ILE A 74 -6.60 13.65 0.91
C ILE A 74 -5.63 14.58 1.64
N SER A 75 -5.93 15.87 1.74
CA SER A 75 -5.08 16.80 2.50
C SER A 75 -5.19 16.58 4.00
N ASP A 76 -6.34 16.11 4.49
CA ASP A 76 -6.49 15.70 5.90
C ASP A 76 -5.71 14.40 6.15
N TYR A 77 -5.79 13.44 5.23
CA TYR A 77 -5.04 12.18 5.35
C TYR A 77 -3.52 12.39 5.26
N PHE A 78 -3.09 13.34 4.45
CA PHE A 78 -1.70 13.78 4.43
C PHE A 78 -1.25 14.29 5.80
N GLU A 79 -2.10 15.05 6.49
CA GLU A 79 -1.80 15.52 7.86
C GLU A 79 -1.83 14.41 8.91
N TYR A 80 -2.77 13.47 8.81
CA TYR A 80 -2.92 12.43 9.82
C TYR A 80 -1.96 11.26 9.64
N PHE A 81 -1.63 10.91 8.40
CA PHE A 81 -0.91 9.69 8.07
C PHE A 81 0.39 9.93 7.29
N GLY A 82 0.63 11.15 6.81
CA GLY A 82 1.74 11.43 5.90
C GLY A 82 3.11 11.07 6.47
N GLU A 83 3.37 11.37 7.74
CA GLU A 83 4.64 11.03 8.39
C GLU A 83 4.90 9.53 8.40
N ILE A 84 3.88 8.73 8.72
CA ILE A 84 3.99 7.28 8.80
C ILE A 84 4.09 6.69 7.39
N MET A 85 3.26 7.14 6.45
CA MET A 85 3.11 6.55 5.12
C MET A 85 4.24 6.91 4.14
N SER A 86 4.77 8.13 4.22
CA SER A 86 5.70 8.69 3.22
C SER A 86 6.99 7.88 3.03
N LYS A 87 7.47 7.22 4.08
CA LYS A 87 8.69 6.39 4.08
C LYS A 87 8.42 4.95 3.66
N ARG A 88 7.16 4.53 3.59
CA ARG A 88 6.81 3.13 3.35
C ARG A 88 6.99 2.78 1.87
N TRP A 89 7.52 1.58 1.67
CA TRP A 89 7.73 0.98 0.36
C TRP A 89 7.29 -0.47 0.39
N VAL A 90 7.06 -1.03 -0.79
CA VAL A 90 6.76 -2.45 -1.00
C VAL A 90 7.63 -3.00 -2.11
N VAL A 91 7.89 -4.30 -2.08
CA VAL A 91 8.39 -5.03 -3.26
C VAL A 91 7.20 -5.29 -4.16
N PHE A 92 7.28 -4.87 -5.41
CA PHE A 92 6.30 -5.17 -6.45
C PHE A 92 6.86 -6.22 -7.40
N TYR A 93 6.09 -7.28 -7.62
CA TYR A 93 6.43 -8.39 -8.51
C TYR A 93 5.79 -8.18 -9.89
N GLY A 94 6.41 -7.31 -10.70
CA GLY A 94 6.11 -7.15 -12.13
C GLY A 94 6.88 -8.15 -12.99
N GLU A 95 7.33 -7.72 -14.18
CA GLU A 95 8.28 -8.49 -15.00
C GLU A 95 9.61 -8.65 -14.26
N SER A 96 10.12 -7.55 -13.73
CA SER A 96 11.20 -7.52 -12.75
C SER A 96 10.68 -7.10 -11.38
N SER A 97 11.16 -7.76 -10.32
CA SER A 97 10.84 -7.38 -8.95
C SER A 97 11.52 -6.07 -8.60
N GLN A 98 10.75 -5.08 -8.12
CA GLN A 98 11.27 -3.74 -7.85
C GLN A 98 10.67 -3.15 -6.58
N LYS A 99 11.44 -2.28 -5.92
CA LYS A 99 10.98 -1.54 -4.75
C LYS A 99 10.25 -0.27 -5.19
N ILE A 100 9.01 -0.10 -4.75
CA ILE A 100 8.18 1.07 -5.09
C ILE A 100 7.70 1.80 -3.84
N TYR A 101 7.53 3.12 -3.97
CA TYR A 101 7.14 4.03 -2.89
C TYR A 101 5.85 4.77 -3.28
N PRO A 102 4.66 4.22 -2.94
CA PRO A 102 3.39 4.81 -3.39
C PRO A 102 3.15 6.23 -2.85
N PHE A 103 3.77 6.57 -1.71
CA PHE A 103 3.67 7.87 -1.05
C PHE A 103 4.96 8.70 -1.16
N TYR A 104 5.86 8.39 -2.10
CA TYR A 104 7.18 9.05 -2.19
C TYR A 104 7.12 10.57 -2.22
N ASN A 105 6.12 11.14 -2.91
CA ASN A 105 6.01 12.60 -3.01
C ASN A 105 5.76 13.27 -1.65
N TRP A 106 5.28 12.53 -0.64
CA TRP A 106 5.10 13.05 0.72
C TRP A 106 6.39 13.06 1.54
N LEU A 107 7.44 12.35 1.14
CA LEU A 107 8.68 12.18 1.92
C LEU A 107 9.37 13.51 2.24
N ASN A 108 9.28 14.47 1.31
CA ASN A 108 9.94 15.78 1.42
C ASN A 108 9.04 16.87 1.99
N ALA A 109 7.88 16.50 2.54
CA ALA A 109 6.95 17.45 3.13
C ALA A 109 7.47 17.97 4.47
N PRO A 110 7.65 19.29 4.65
CA PRO A 110 7.80 19.84 5.98
C PRO A 110 6.47 19.63 6.72
N ASN A 111 6.55 19.13 7.96
CA ASN A 111 5.49 19.10 8.99
C ASN A 111 4.11 18.51 8.64
N PHE A 112 3.95 17.91 7.46
CA PHE A 112 2.74 17.25 6.96
C PHE A 112 1.45 18.07 7.09
N LYS A 113 1.49 19.41 7.14
CA LYS A 113 0.27 20.21 7.30
C LYS A 113 -0.63 20.16 6.08
N ALA A 114 -1.95 20.03 6.27
CA ALA A 114 -2.92 19.90 5.17
C ALA A 114 -2.80 21.01 4.10
N ASN A 115 -2.52 22.25 4.51
CA ASN A 115 -2.32 23.38 3.60
C ASN A 115 -1.07 23.27 2.70
N ASN A 116 -0.12 22.40 3.03
CA ASN A 116 1.06 22.11 2.22
C ASN A 116 0.83 21.02 1.16
N TYR A 117 -0.26 20.26 1.25
CA TYR A 117 -0.50 19.08 0.40
C TYR A 117 -0.41 19.37 -1.11
N SER A 118 -0.84 20.56 -1.55
CA SER A 118 -0.81 20.93 -2.99
C SER A 118 0.59 20.88 -3.61
N LYS A 119 1.65 21.00 -2.82
CA LYS A 119 3.05 20.87 -3.28
C LYS A 119 3.55 19.42 -3.34
N TYR A 120 2.81 18.50 -2.71
CA TYR A 120 3.19 17.11 -2.50
C TYR A 120 2.09 16.16 -3.02
N GLU A 121 1.32 16.60 -4.02
CA GLU A 121 0.19 15.85 -4.55
C GLU A 121 0.66 14.50 -5.12
N LEU A 122 -0.07 13.42 -4.81
CA LEU A 122 0.19 12.12 -5.41
C LEU A 122 -0.40 12.07 -6.82
N ARG A 123 0.43 11.77 -7.82
CA ARG A 123 0.00 11.68 -9.22
C ARG A 123 -1.20 10.74 -9.38
N TRP A 124 -1.13 9.54 -8.82
CA TRP A 124 -2.19 8.53 -8.93
C TRP A 124 -3.50 8.99 -8.26
N TRP A 125 -3.42 9.80 -7.19
CA TRP A 125 -4.60 10.41 -6.57
C TRP A 125 -5.20 11.52 -7.44
N ASN A 126 -4.35 12.33 -8.09
CA ASN A 126 -4.80 13.32 -9.06
C ASN A 126 -5.52 12.66 -10.25
N THR A 127 -4.97 11.55 -10.75
CA THR A 127 -5.59 10.70 -11.78
C THR A 127 -6.94 10.18 -11.31
N TYR A 128 -7.03 9.64 -10.09
CA TYR A 128 -8.31 9.23 -9.48
C TYR A 128 -9.34 10.37 -9.46
N ASN A 129 -8.99 11.56 -8.97
CA ASN A 129 -9.91 12.70 -8.92
C ASN A 129 -10.43 13.07 -10.31
N LYS A 130 -9.57 13.10 -11.33
CA LYS A 130 -9.96 13.38 -12.72
C LYS A 130 -10.93 12.30 -13.26
N LEU A 131 -10.64 11.02 -13.00
CA LEU A 131 -11.50 9.91 -13.41
C LEU A 131 -12.85 9.89 -12.67
N LYS A 132 -12.87 10.30 -11.39
CA LYS A 132 -14.08 10.39 -10.56
C LYS A 132 -15.04 11.46 -11.06
N HIS A 133 -14.52 12.62 -11.48
CA HIS A 133 -15.34 13.76 -11.87
C HIS A 133 -15.72 13.77 -13.36
N ASP A 134 -14.83 13.31 -14.25
CA ASP A 134 -15.10 13.30 -15.69
C ASP A 134 -14.42 12.09 -16.35
N ARG A 135 -14.98 10.90 -16.11
CA ARG A 135 -14.38 9.64 -16.53
C ARG A 135 -14.13 9.57 -18.04
N LEU A 136 -15.12 9.95 -18.85
CA LEU A 136 -15.08 9.77 -20.31
C LEU A 136 -13.99 10.62 -20.95
N GLN A 137 -13.80 11.86 -20.49
CA GLN A 137 -12.75 12.74 -21.02
C GLN A 137 -11.35 12.40 -20.48
N ASN A 138 -11.26 11.58 -19.43
CA ASN A 138 -10.01 11.30 -18.72
C ASN A 138 -9.56 9.84 -18.77
N LEU A 139 -10.20 8.97 -19.57
CA LEU A 139 -9.85 7.54 -19.67
C LEU A 139 -8.36 7.30 -19.93
N SER A 140 -7.76 8.09 -20.83
CA SER A 140 -6.34 7.98 -21.19
C SER A 140 -5.37 8.38 -20.08
N LYS A 141 -5.86 8.99 -18.99
CA LYS A 141 -5.03 9.31 -17.81
C LYS A 141 -4.82 8.09 -16.90
N ALA A 142 -5.64 7.05 -17.04
CA ALA A 142 -5.51 5.81 -16.28
C ALA A 142 -4.39 4.95 -16.86
N ILE A 143 -3.16 5.26 -16.47
CA ILE A 143 -1.96 4.56 -16.92
C ILE A 143 -1.52 3.46 -15.94
N LEU A 144 -0.69 2.53 -16.42
CA LEU A 144 -0.25 1.36 -15.67
C LEU A 144 0.48 1.73 -14.38
N LYS A 145 1.38 2.72 -14.42
CA LYS A 145 2.09 3.21 -13.24
C LYS A 145 1.15 3.71 -12.14
N ASP A 146 0.13 4.47 -12.49
CA ASP A 146 -0.83 5.01 -11.52
C ASP A 146 -1.70 3.89 -10.91
N ALA A 147 -2.05 2.85 -11.69
CA ALA A 147 -2.74 1.68 -11.18
C ALA A 147 -1.88 0.87 -10.19
N VAL A 148 -0.60 0.64 -10.50
CA VAL A 148 0.33 -0.04 -9.59
C VAL A 148 0.53 0.75 -8.30
N LEU A 149 0.80 2.07 -8.40
CA LEU A 149 1.05 2.90 -7.22
C LEU A 149 -0.20 3.08 -6.35
N SER A 150 -1.38 3.22 -6.94
CA SER A 150 -2.63 3.34 -6.17
C SER A 150 -2.98 2.04 -5.44
N LEU A 151 -2.81 0.88 -6.09
CA LEU A 151 -3.04 -0.42 -5.45
C LEU A 151 -1.99 -0.71 -4.35
N ALA A 152 -0.71 -0.39 -4.60
CA ALA A 152 0.33 -0.49 -3.58
C ALA A 152 0.07 0.43 -2.38
N GLY A 153 -0.43 1.64 -2.63
CA GLY A 153 -0.84 2.57 -1.57
C GLY A 153 -1.98 2.00 -0.71
N LEU A 154 -2.98 1.38 -1.35
CA LEU A 154 -4.06 0.68 -0.66
C LEU A 154 -3.54 -0.52 0.15
N PHE A 155 -2.61 -1.31 -0.40
CA PHE A 155 -2.01 -2.45 0.31
C PHE A 155 -1.37 -2.03 1.63
N ILE A 156 -0.52 -0.99 1.59
CA ILE A 156 0.11 -0.43 2.79
C ILE A 156 -0.95 0.10 3.75
N ALA A 157 -1.97 0.81 3.24
CA ALA A 157 -3.05 1.33 4.07
C ALA A 157 -3.82 0.22 4.81
N ILE A 158 -4.08 -0.91 4.15
CA ILE A 158 -4.71 -2.10 4.75
C ILE A 158 -3.83 -2.66 5.86
N ILE A 159 -2.53 -2.83 5.61
CA ILE A 159 -1.56 -3.32 6.61
C ILE A 159 -1.50 -2.42 7.84
N LYS A 160 -1.54 -1.11 7.64
CA LYS A 160 -1.50 -0.12 8.72
C LYS A 160 -2.84 0.13 9.41
N CYS A 161 -3.92 -0.47 8.92
CA CYS A 161 -5.22 -0.36 9.55
C CYS A 161 -5.39 -1.42 10.63
N GLU A 162 -5.56 -0.98 11.88
CA GLU A 162 -5.72 -1.91 13.01
C GLU A 162 -6.93 -2.83 12.85
N PHE A 163 -8.00 -2.33 12.23
CA PHE A 163 -9.21 -3.10 11.97
C PHE A 163 -9.00 -4.26 10.99
N CYS A 164 -7.93 -4.23 10.19
CA CYS A 164 -7.68 -5.24 9.15
C CYS A 164 -6.78 -6.39 9.60
N ARG A 165 -6.19 -6.34 10.80
CA ARG A 165 -5.17 -7.31 11.24
C ARG A 165 -5.63 -8.76 11.19
N ASP A 166 -6.80 -9.05 11.75
CA ASP A 166 -7.36 -10.41 11.76
C ASP A 166 -7.70 -10.88 10.35
N ALA A 167 -8.22 -9.97 9.50
CA ALA A 167 -8.53 -10.27 8.11
C ALA A 167 -7.26 -10.60 7.30
N ILE A 168 -6.17 -9.87 7.51
CA ILE A 168 -4.86 -10.13 6.89
C ILE A 168 -4.33 -11.52 7.30
N ALA A 169 -4.44 -11.87 8.58
CA ALA A 169 -4.06 -13.19 9.06
C ALA A 169 -4.93 -14.31 8.44
N GLN A 170 -6.25 -14.11 8.37
CA GLN A 170 -7.20 -15.07 7.80
C GLN A 170 -6.95 -15.37 6.31
N VAL A 171 -6.49 -14.38 5.53
CA VAL A 171 -6.15 -14.58 4.11
C VAL A 171 -4.74 -15.13 3.89
N GLY A 172 -3.98 -15.39 4.96
CA GLY A 172 -2.67 -16.02 4.89
C GLY A 172 -1.56 -15.13 4.33
N TRP A 173 -1.68 -13.80 4.46
CA TRP A 173 -0.63 -12.88 4.00
C TRP A 173 0.56 -12.77 4.96
N LEU A 174 0.41 -13.19 6.22
CA LEU A 174 1.45 -13.06 7.23
C LEU A 174 2.46 -14.19 7.13
N ASN A 175 3.74 -13.84 7.00
CA ASN A 175 4.86 -14.75 7.14
C ASN A 175 5.79 -14.24 8.25
N GLY A 176 6.28 -15.16 9.07
CA GLY A 176 7.17 -14.86 10.20
C GLY A 176 7.53 -16.13 10.96
N ASN A 177 8.42 -16.02 11.94
CA ASN A 177 8.79 -17.15 12.79
C ASN A 177 7.60 -17.57 13.66
N ASN A 178 7.08 -18.78 13.42
CA ASN A 178 6.01 -19.39 14.23
C ASN A 178 6.56 -20.02 15.54
N ASP A 179 7.88 -20.05 15.70
CA ASP A 179 8.56 -20.75 16.80
C ASP A 179 8.53 -19.96 18.12
N GLU A 180 8.11 -18.69 18.10
CA GLU A 180 7.82 -17.94 19.32
C GLU A 180 6.31 -17.76 19.51
N PRO A 181 5.79 -17.78 20.76
CA PRO A 181 4.35 -17.69 21.07
C PRO A 181 3.72 -16.32 20.76
N TYR A 182 4.38 -15.48 19.95
CA TYR A 182 3.94 -14.13 19.65
C TYR A 182 2.88 -14.12 18.54
N ASN A 183 1.80 -13.39 18.81
CA ASN A 183 0.77 -13.10 17.83
C ASN A 183 1.38 -12.23 16.71
N ILE A 184 1.68 -12.82 15.53
CA ILE A 184 2.31 -12.11 14.40
C ILE A 184 1.53 -10.83 14.02
N SER A 185 0.21 -10.83 14.24
CA SER A 185 -0.62 -9.63 14.00
C SER A 185 -0.27 -8.45 14.93
N ALA A 186 0.32 -8.69 16.10
CA ALA A 186 0.78 -7.65 17.02
C ALA A 186 1.97 -6.87 16.44
N TRP A 187 2.83 -7.51 15.64
CA TRP A 187 3.97 -6.83 15.00
C TRP A 187 3.54 -5.82 13.93
N LEU A 188 2.35 -6.00 13.33
CA LEU A 188 1.76 -5.01 12.43
C LEU A 188 1.43 -3.69 13.16
N ALA A 189 1.12 -3.79 14.46
CA ALA A 189 0.83 -2.64 15.31
C ALA A 189 2.07 -1.80 15.58
N GLU A 190 3.16 -2.50 15.89
CA GLU A 190 4.42 -1.86 16.23
C GLU A 190 5.06 -1.26 14.97
N ASP A 191 5.35 -2.06 13.93
CA ASP A 191 6.02 -1.62 12.69
C ASP A 191 7.15 -0.59 12.95
N THR A 192 7.91 -0.85 14.02
CA THR A 192 9.08 -0.09 14.45
C THR A 192 10.36 -0.85 14.08
N ARG A 193 11.51 -0.29 14.46
CA ARG A 193 12.80 -0.98 14.43
C ARG A 193 12.83 -2.28 15.25
N SER A 194 12.01 -2.45 16.28
CA SER A 194 11.96 -3.71 17.03
C SER A 194 11.29 -4.80 16.19
N ALA A 195 10.22 -4.46 15.46
CA ALA A 195 9.52 -5.38 14.56
C ALA A 195 10.43 -5.85 13.40
N LYS A 196 11.42 -5.05 13.01
CA LYS A 196 12.45 -5.44 12.04
C LYS A 196 13.18 -6.74 12.42
N LEU A 197 13.52 -6.89 13.70
CA LEU A 197 14.27 -8.05 14.20
C LEU A 197 13.44 -9.35 14.17
N GLN A 198 12.14 -9.22 13.95
CA GLN A 198 11.20 -10.34 13.87
C GLN A 198 11.07 -10.87 12.45
N TYR A 199 11.63 -10.16 11.44
CA TYR A 199 11.61 -10.54 10.04
C TYR A 199 10.19 -10.95 9.59
N VAL A 200 9.20 -10.12 9.92
CA VAL A 200 7.81 -10.32 9.49
C VAL A 200 7.62 -9.72 8.11
N SER A 201 7.03 -10.49 7.19
CA SER A 201 6.58 -9.99 5.89
C SER A 201 5.07 -10.13 5.76
N VAL A 202 4.44 -9.16 5.10
CA VAL A 202 3.05 -9.27 4.64
C VAL A 202 3.06 -9.37 3.12
N GLU A 203 2.50 -10.46 2.59
CA GLU A 203 2.62 -10.82 1.19
C GLU A 203 1.27 -11.07 0.53
N SER A 204 0.91 -10.21 -0.42
CA SER A 204 -0.19 -10.45 -1.37
C SER A 204 0.36 -11.03 -2.67
N SER A 205 -0.47 -11.21 -3.71
CA SER A 205 0.03 -11.86 -4.92
C SER A 205 0.96 -10.99 -5.76
N LEU A 206 0.84 -9.66 -5.71
CA LEU A 206 1.72 -8.71 -6.41
C LEU A 206 2.70 -7.96 -5.50
N PHE A 207 2.51 -7.96 -4.19
CA PHE A 207 3.30 -7.12 -3.29
C PHE A 207 3.81 -7.86 -2.05
N THR A 208 4.99 -7.44 -1.58
CA THR A 208 5.51 -7.77 -0.24
C THR A 208 5.82 -6.50 0.52
N TYR A 209 5.35 -6.41 1.76
CA TYR A 209 5.73 -5.38 2.72
C TYR A 209 6.57 -5.99 3.84
N PRO A 210 7.87 -5.66 3.96
CA PRO A 210 8.69 -6.06 5.09
C PRO A 210 8.42 -5.15 6.29
N VAL A 211 7.82 -5.71 7.34
CA VAL A 211 7.38 -4.98 8.54
C VAL A 211 8.60 -4.44 9.30
N GLY A 212 8.56 -3.16 9.68
CA GLY A 212 9.66 -2.48 10.36
C GLY A 212 10.81 -2.04 9.45
N TRP A 213 10.74 -2.29 8.13
CA TRP A 213 11.76 -1.90 7.15
C TRP A 213 11.30 -0.70 6.31
N TYR A 214 11.52 0.52 6.79
CA TYR A 214 11.03 1.72 6.11
C TYR A 214 12.02 2.89 6.01
N GLU A 215 13.08 2.92 6.81
CA GLU A 215 14.12 3.97 6.74
C GLU A 215 15.49 3.42 6.31
N GLU A 216 15.72 2.14 6.56
CA GLU A 216 17.03 1.53 6.47
C GLU A 216 17.36 1.05 5.07
N LYS A 217 18.67 1.08 4.79
CA LYS A 217 19.23 0.41 3.63
C LYS A 217 19.14 -1.11 3.78
N VAL A 218 18.73 -1.78 2.70
CA VAL A 218 18.82 -3.23 2.57
C VAL A 218 20.17 -3.49 1.92
N ASN A 219 21.12 -3.94 2.74
CA ASN A 219 22.47 -4.27 2.26
C ASN A 219 22.46 -5.68 1.69
N LYS A 220 23.14 -5.84 0.54
CA LYS A 220 23.36 -7.15 -0.05
C LYS A 220 24.00 -8.11 0.96
N GLY A 221 23.44 -9.32 1.07
CA GLY A 221 23.94 -10.35 1.98
C GLY A 221 23.50 -10.21 3.44
N PHE A 222 22.62 -9.26 3.79
CA PHE A 222 22.07 -9.17 5.15
C PHE A 222 21.25 -10.42 5.52
N GLY A 223 20.68 -11.13 4.53
CA GLY A 223 19.95 -12.39 4.69
C GLY A 223 18.64 -12.24 5.47
N TRP A 224 17.52 -12.60 4.87
CA TRP A 224 16.25 -12.65 5.61
C TRP A 224 16.16 -13.95 6.42
N SER A 225 15.97 -13.85 7.74
CA SER A 225 16.13 -15.01 8.64
C SER A 225 14.83 -15.65 9.15
N ALA A 226 13.66 -15.25 8.63
CA ALA A 226 12.37 -15.86 8.98
C ALA A 226 11.66 -16.43 7.74
N PRO A 227 10.63 -17.28 7.91
CA PRO A 227 9.77 -17.70 6.81
C PRO A 227 9.25 -16.51 6.01
N ALA A 228 9.42 -16.57 4.70
CA ALA A 228 8.83 -15.69 3.72
C ALA A 228 8.74 -16.42 2.38
N SER A 229 8.07 -15.84 1.38
CA SER A 229 8.01 -16.47 0.07
C SER A 229 9.38 -16.56 -0.60
N THR A 230 9.59 -17.61 -1.41
CA THR A 230 10.84 -17.81 -2.16
C THR A 230 11.19 -16.60 -3.02
N ARG A 231 10.20 -15.95 -3.64
CA ARG A 231 10.40 -14.74 -4.46
C ARG A 231 10.89 -13.56 -3.61
N PHE A 232 10.40 -13.41 -2.38
CA PHE A 232 10.82 -12.33 -1.50
C PHE A 232 12.24 -12.58 -1.00
N LEU A 233 12.55 -13.79 -0.55
CA LEU A 233 13.90 -14.19 -0.14
C LEU A 233 14.91 -13.94 -1.26
N HIS A 234 14.61 -14.41 -2.47
CA HIS A 234 15.46 -14.20 -3.64
C HIS A 234 15.67 -12.72 -3.97
N TRP A 235 14.59 -11.92 -3.94
CA TRP A 235 14.71 -10.46 -4.13
C TRP A 235 15.57 -9.82 -3.03
N PHE A 236 15.31 -10.16 -1.77
CA PHE A 236 15.95 -9.54 -0.61
C PHE A 236 17.46 -9.81 -0.58
N ASP A 237 17.89 -11.02 -0.94
CA ASP A 237 19.31 -11.39 -0.98
C ASP A 237 20.09 -10.68 -2.11
N GLN A 238 19.40 -10.32 -3.19
CA GLN A 238 19.98 -9.66 -4.36
C GLN A 238 19.91 -8.14 -4.31
N TYR A 239 18.97 -7.60 -3.52
CA TYR A 239 18.68 -6.17 -3.53
C TYR A 239 19.73 -5.36 -2.77
N GLU A 240 20.12 -4.23 -3.37
CA GLU A 240 21.01 -3.24 -2.77
C GLU A 240 20.34 -1.86 -2.89
N SER A 241 20.26 -1.14 -1.77
CA SER A 241 19.50 0.12 -1.65
C SER A 241 20.32 1.40 -1.63
#